data_AF-A0A241WLV8-F1
#
_entry.id   AF-A0A241WLV8-F1
#
_cell.length_a   1.000
_cell.length_b   1.000
_cell.length_c   1.000
_cell.angle_alpha   90.00
_cell.angle_beta   90.00
_cell.angle_gamma   90.00
#
_symmetry.space_group_name_H-M   'P 1'
#
loop_
_entity.id
_entity.type
_entity.pdbx_description
1 polymer ?
#
loop_
_entity_poly.entity_id
_entity_poly.type
_entity_poly.pdbx_seq_one_letter_code
_entity_poly.pdbx_strand_id
1 'polypeptide(L)' 'MGGQVDHYLVGDQFSLADLTATSMLAPLVGPENSPWSDARLSQLGRQQRDELRPSLAGQWVLRLYKDYRNQVLLK' A
#
# COMPACT_ATOMS: atom_id res chain seq x y z
N MET A 1 6.48 -9.69 17.48
CA MET A 1 5.65 -9.91 16.28
C MET A 1 6.29 -9.15 15.14
N GLY A 2 7.00 -9.83 14.24
CA GLY A 2 7.57 -9.21 13.04
C GLY A 2 6.55 -9.30 11.92
N GLY A 3 6.25 -8.18 11.25
CA GLY A 3 5.44 -8.20 10.04
C GLY A 3 6.15 -8.99 8.94
N GLN A 4 5.38 -9.48 7.96
CA GLN A 4 5.89 -10.13 6.76
C GLN A 4 5.16 -9.57 5.54
N VAL A 5 5.88 -9.35 4.44
CA VAL A 5 5.31 -8.76 3.21
C VAL A 5 4.20 -9.64 2.64
N ASP A 6 4.32 -10.96 2.78
CA ASP A 6 3.38 -11.91 2.18
C ASP A 6 2.16 -12.23 3.06
N HIS A 7 2.16 -11.79 4.31
CA HIS A 7 1.06 -12.09 5.25
C HIS A 7 -0.06 -11.05 5.16
N TYR A 8 -1.26 -11.47 5.57
CA TYR A 8 -2.40 -10.58 5.77
C TYR A 8 -2.50 -10.16 7.23
N LEU A 9 -3.22 -9.07 7.49
CA LEU A 9 -3.41 -8.53 8.84
C LEU A 9 -4.25 -9.45 9.73
N VAL A 10 -5.19 -10.20 9.14
CA VAL A 10 -6.08 -11.10 9.85
C VAL A 10 -6.21 -12.42 9.09
N GLY A 11 -5.81 -13.52 9.74
CA GLY A 11 -5.85 -14.86 9.14
C GLY A 11 -4.93 -14.99 7.93
N ASP A 12 -5.24 -15.97 7.06
CA ASP A 12 -4.38 -16.38 5.95
C ASP A 12 -4.91 -15.97 4.56
N GLN A 13 -5.91 -15.08 4.51
CA GLN A 13 -6.54 -14.61 3.27
C GLN A 13 -6.74 -13.10 3.27
N PHE A 14 -6.76 -12.50 2.07
CA PHE A 14 -7.03 -11.06 1.91
C PHE A 14 -8.40 -10.69 2.47
N SER A 15 -8.42 -9.67 3.30
CA SER A 15 -9.61 -9.26 4.06
C SER A 15 -9.86 -7.75 3.97
N LEU A 16 -10.99 -7.32 4.55
CA LEU A 16 -11.31 -5.90 4.66
C LEU A 16 -10.27 -5.14 5.51
N ALA A 17 -9.59 -5.80 6.45
CA ALA A 17 -8.53 -5.18 7.23
C ALA A 17 -7.35 -4.76 6.33
N ASP A 18 -6.94 -5.66 5.43
CA ASP A 18 -5.87 -5.41 4.46
C ASP A 18 -6.25 -4.29 3.49
N LEU A 19 -7.46 -4.36 2.93
CA LEU A 19 -7.98 -3.33 2.04
C LEU A 19 -8.02 -1.95 2.73
N THR A 20 -8.50 -1.90 3.97
CA THR A 20 -8.62 -0.65 4.72
C THR A 20 -7.24 -0.05 5.00
N ALA A 21 -6.32 -0.85 5.56
CA ALA A 21 -4.98 -0.38 5.88
C ALA A 21 -4.21 0.07 4.62
N THR A 22 -4.23 -0.73 3.54
CA THR A 22 -3.56 -0.35 2.29
C THR A 22 -4.17 0.90 1.66
N SER A 23 -5.50 1.08 1.72
CA SER A 23 -6.16 2.27 1.21
C SER A 23 -5.75 3.54 1.96
N MET A 24 -5.59 3.44 3.28
CA MET A 24 -5.12 4.55 4.13
C MET A 24 -3.63 4.86 3.92
N LEU A 25 -2.81 3.85 3.63
CA LEU A 25 -1.36 4.00 3.45
C LEU A 25 -0.96 4.35 2.00
N ALA A 26 -1.84 4.12 1.01
CA ALA A 26 -1.57 4.38 -0.40
C ALA A 26 -1.07 5.81 -0.72
N PRO A 27 -1.60 6.90 -0.12
CA PRO A 27 -1.07 8.25 -0.37
C PRO A 27 0.40 8.41 0.03
N LEU A 28 0.82 7.71 1.07
CA LEU A 28 2.19 7.76 1.60
C LEU A 28 3.14 6.96 0.71
N VAL A 29 2.73 5.76 0.31
CA VAL A 29 3.55 4.82 -0.46
C VAL A 29 3.59 5.17 -1.96
N GLY A 30 2.50 5.69 -2.51
CA GLY A 30 2.35 6.01 -3.93
C GLY A 30 2.39 4.78 -4.85
N PRO A 31 1.52 3.75 -4.66
CA PRO A 31 1.42 2.64 -5.59
C PRO A 31 0.95 3.10 -6.97
N GLU A 32 1.33 2.35 -8.00
CA GLU A 32 0.87 2.59 -9.37
C GLU A 32 -0.66 2.48 -9.45
N ASN A 33 -1.29 3.29 -10.30
CA ASN A 33 -2.76 3.36 -10.46
C ASN A 33 -3.53 3.76 -9.18
N SER A 34 -2.83 4.34 -8.20
CA SER A 34 -3.43 5.01 -7.05
C SER A 34 -4.30 6.20 -7.50
N PRO A 35 -5.48 6.43 -6.88
CA PRO A 35 -6.27 7.63 -7.14
C PRO A 35 -5.63 8.90 -6.57
N TRP A 36 -4.61 8.77 -5.72
CA TRP A 36 -3.94 9.88 -5.07
C TRP A 36 -2.92 10.53 -6.00
N SER A 37 -3.06 11.83 -6.24
CA SER A 37 -2.16 12.59 -7.10
C SER A 37 -0.89 13.01 -6.36
N ASP A 38 0.24 12.86 -7.02
CA ASP A 38 1.55 13.33 -6.54
C ASP A 38 1.84 14.80 -6.86
N ALA A 39 0.94 15.48 -7.58
CA ALA A 39 1.18 16.85 -8.09
C ALA A 39 1.49 17.87 -6.98
N ARG A 40 1.05 17.61 -5.75
CA ARG A 40 1.27 18.49 -4.58
C ARG A 40 2.34 17.97 -3.62
N LEU A 41 3.02 16.89 -3.94
CA LEU A 41 4.02 16.31 -3.04
C LEU A 41 5.27 17.21 -3.04
N SER A 42 5.70 17.63 -1.84
CA SER A 42 6.94 18.40 -1.68
C SER A 42 8.17 17.55 -1.95
N GLN A 43 9.35 18.17 -2.07
CA GLN A 43 10.61 17.43 -2.20
C GLN A 43 10.89 16.54 -0.97
N LEU A 44 10.65 17.07 0.24
CA LEU A 44 10.78 16.30 1.47
C LEU A 44 9.80 15.12 1.49
N GLY A 45 8.55 15.33 1.06
CA GLY A 45 7.55 14.26 0.97
C GLY A 45 7.94 13.16 -0.02
N ARG A 46 8.58 13.51 -1.15
CA ARG A 46 9.16 12.53 -2.09
C ARG A 46 10.26 11.71 -1.42
N GLN A 47 11.19 12.35 -0.73
CA GLN A 47 12.28 11.66 -0.03
C GLN A 47 11.75 10.70 1.05
N GLN A 48 10.80 11.14 1.87
CA GLN A 48 10.16 10.30 2.89
C GLN A 48 9.44 9.10 2.27
N ARG A 49 8.78 9.29 1.13
CA ARG A 49 8.17 8.18 0.38
C ARG A 49 9.23 7.21 -0.12
N ASP A 50 10.31 7.71 -0.70
CA ASP A 50 11.39 6.87 -1.24
C ASP A 50 12.06 6.02 -0.14
N GLU A 51 12.15 6.56 1.09
CA GLU A 51 12.60 5.83 2.27
C GLU A 51 11.54 4.82 2.79
N LEU A 52 10.26 5.16 2.70
CA LEU A 52 9.16 4.29 3.14
C LEU A 52 8.94 3.08 2.23
N ARG A 53 9.04 3.25 0.91
CA ARG A 53 8.78 2.19 -0.09
C ARG A 53 9.57 0.90 0.14
N PRO A 54 10.89 0.91 0.44
CA PRO A 54 11.65 -0.31 0.69
C PRO A 54 11.36 -0.94 2.05
N SER A 55 10.68 -0.25 2.97
CA SER A 55 10.29 -0.82 4.27
C SER A 55 9.31 -1.98 4.10
N LEU A 56 9.18 -2.82 5.14
CA LEU A 56 8.25 -3.94 5.14
C LEU A 56 6.79 -3.51 4.90
N ALA A 57 6.36 -2.40 5.52
CA ALA A 57 5.03 -1.86 5.31
C ALA A 57 4.85 -1.31 3.90
N GLY A 58 5.87 -0.62 3.36
CA GLY A 58 5.86 -0.11 1.99
C GLY A 58 5.70 -1.23 0.96
N GLN A 59 6.52 -2.27 1.07
CA GLN A 59 6.46 -3.44 0.19
C GLN A 59 5.14 -4.21 0.32
N TRP A 60 4.62 -4.34 1.55
CA TRP A 60 3.32 -4.97 1.79
C TRP A 60 2.17 -4.23 1.08
N VAL A 61 2.15 -2.88 1.16
CA VAL A 61 1.15 -2.07 0.44
C VAL A 61 1.30 -2.20 -1.08
N LEU A 62 2.53 -2.11 -1.59
CA LEU A 62 2.81 -2.21 -3.04
C LEU A 62 2.35 -3.55 -3.61
N ARG A 63 2.65 -4.67 -2.92
CA ARG A 63 2.17 -6.00 -3.28
C ARG A 63 0.65 -6.05 -3.33
N LEU A 64 -0.02 -5.67 -2.24
CA LEU A 64 -1.47 -5.79 -2.15
C LEU A 64 -2.21 -4.93 -3.17
N TYR A 65 -1.70 -3.72 -3.47
CA TYR A 65 -2.25 -2.90 -4.54
C TYR A 65 -2.10 -3.58 -5.90
N LYS A 66 -0.92 -4.11 -6.20
CA LYS A 66 -0.66 -4.84 -7.46
C LYS A 66 -1.61 -6.03 -7.62
N ASP A 67 -1.79 -6.81 -6.55
CA ASP A 67 -2.52 -8.07 -6.61
C ASP A 67 -4.04 -7.86 -6.66
N TYR A 68 -4.59 -6.91 -5.87
CA TYR A 68 -6.04 -6.83 -5.62
C TYR A 68 -6.75 -5.61 -6.19
N ARG A 69 -6.04 -4.54 -6.61
CA ARG A 69 -6.68 -3.28 -7.04
C ARG A 69 -7.75 -3.46 -8.12
N ASN A 70 -7.50 -4.33 -9.09
CA ASN A 70 -8.41 -4.60 -10.20
C ASN A 70 -9.45 -5.69 -9.89
N GLN A 71 -9.26 -6.45 -8.81
CA GLN A 71 -10.19 -7.51 -8.41
C GLN A 71 -11.36 -6.94 -7.59
N VAL A 72 -11.14 -5.83 -6.87
CA VAL A 72 -12.17 -5.18 -6.04
C VAL A 72 -13.17 -4.37 -6.89
N LEU A 73 -12.80 -3.94 -8.10
CA LEU A 73 -13.66 -3.16 -8.99
C LEU A 73 -14.62 -4.00 -9.86
N LEU A 74 -14.57 -5.33 -9.75
CA LEU A 74 -15.37 -6.28 -10.54
C LEU A 74 -16.45 -7.01 -9.73
N LYS A 75 -16.75 -6.55 -8.52
CA LYS A 75 -17.90 -7.00 -7.71
C LYS A 75 -18.81 -5.82 -7.42
#